data_AF-A0A9P4TTA1-F1
#
_entry.id   AF-A0A9P4TTA1-F1
#
_cell.length_a   1.000
_cell.length_b   1.000
_cell.length_c   1.000
_cell.angle_alpha   90.00
_cell.angle_beta   90.00
_cell.angle_gamma   90.00
#
_symmetry.space_group_name_H-M   'P 1'
#
loop_
_entity.id
_entity.type
_entity.pdbx_description
1 polymer ?
#
loop_
_entity_poly.entity_id
_entity_poly.type
_entity_poly.pdbx_seq_one_letter_code
_entity_poly.pdbx_strand_id
1 'polypeptide(L)'
;MIVNTPISVRALLSIFCTAIANPIEVNQRQTPSSTTISAARTLLVRAAASSYPYGDALPNEFQWRNWDPNDKSQKEDAQKIHNAFKDWQDLAKAGSSIASDTQGATFKRWMGKPLKPKEVAAVFANMWDSSAGTPTAKVAKMICDRDDFKKRCGASTNAYTEENGEFHICQFGLDKPTNSEIKCGDLDESCSAKMRSLSMTLLHEMTKGSEGIGDDAGGAYDCFKLKEDEKDLNAQNYAWFAGEAFLTNACSKTFEDPKVGVKTIGEDEAPPNSNGFHSPQCGNGSTIFHQEEADAAIVQFCNNQVQQNTVIVPLISLGSGKTADGRSKSIQKLQSFPVNKGASNLWMDISFATSMCNGNFQFDPMDCQTQLRTILNGCDTAGLFPKHGGWIQDSCAVYRMLAAPTADPNPLFLQANVPEMMGRLLCRETDTSGLGANSDLAGTCTCWYTGMPTVTEVFVQPFGGCGGIKVKQDPKRN
;
A
#
# COMPACT_ATOMS: atom_id res chain seq x y z
N MET A 1 -13.63 -28.88 -45.29
CA MET A 1 -12.50 -29.56 -45.97
C MET A 1 -12.07 -28.71 -47.15
N ILE A 2 -11.11 -27.83 -46.92
CA ILE A 2 -10.31 -27.16 -47.94
C ILE A 2 -8.90 -27.16 -47.33
N VAL A 3 -7.99 -27.84 -48.01
CA VAL A 3 -6.61 -28.07 -47.57
C VAL A 3 -5.76 -26.95 -48.15
N ASN A 4 -5.06 -26.20 -47.29
CA ASN A 4 -4.05 -25.25 -47.70
C ASN A 4 -2.80 -25.43 -46.83
N THR A 5 -1.73 -25.90 -47.47
CA THR A 5 -0.35 -25.87 -47.00
C THR A 5 0.41 -24.75 -47.72
N PRO A 6 1.37 -24.11 -47.04
CA PRO A 6 2.63 -23.77 -47.72
C PRO A 6 3.84 -24.17 -46.85
N ILE A 7 4.74 -25.00 -47.37
CA ILE A 7 6.00 -24.65 -48.08
C ILE A 7 7.05 -24.03 -47.16
N SER A 8 8.11 -24.81 -46.97
CA SER A 8 9.37 -24.52 -46.30
C SER A 8 10.35 -23.80 -47.23
N VAL A 9 11.06 -22.79 -46.74
CA VAL A 9 12.37 -22.38 -47.28
C VAL A 9 13.29 -21.93 -46.14
N ARG A 10 14.42 -22.65 -45.98
CA ARG A 10 15.62 -22.28 -45.22
C ARG A 10 16.72 -21.91 -46.22
N ALA A 11 17.43 -20.81 -46.01
CA ALA A 11 18.86 -20.59 -46.34
C ALA A 11 19.26 -19.19 -45.83
N LEU A 12 20.13 -19.08 -44.80
CA LEU A 12 21.60 -18.91 -44.87
C LEU A 12 22.06 -17.61 -45.55
N LEU A 13 22.61 -16.68 -44.76
CA LEU A 13 23.87 -16.00 -45.08
C LEU A 13 24.46 -15.32 -43.82
N SER A 14 25.59 -15.83 -43.35
CA SER A 14 26.57 -15.09 -42.54
C SER A 14 27.54 -14.39 -43.50
N ILE A 15 28.02 -13.19 -43.18
CA ILE A 15 29.36 -12.68 -43.56
C ILE A 15 29.74 -11.51 -42.64
N PHE A 16 31.02 -11.55 -42.25
CA PHE A 16 31.81 -10.59 -41.47
C PHE A 16 31.93 -9.20 -42.10
N CYS A 17 32.09 -8.17 -41.27
CA CYS A 17 32.97 -7.04 -41.58
C CYS A 17 33.57 -6.44 -40.30
N THR A 18 34.84 -6.76 -40.05
CA THR A 18 35.77 -6.02 -39.21
C THR A 18 36.53 -5.03 -40.10
N ALA A 19 36.65 -3.77 -39.71
CA ALA A 19 37.67 -2.85 -40.23
C ALA A 19 38.05 -1.81 -39.17
N ILE A 20 39.36 -1.59 -39.08
CA ILE A 20 40.12 -0.77 -38.12
C ILE A 20 40.71 0.45 -38.90
N ALA A 21 41.09 1.49 -38.14
CA ALA A 21 41.97 2.65 -38.46
C ALA A 21 41.23 3.92 -38.96
N ASN A 22 41.56 5.16 -38.55
CA ASN A 22 42.62 5.73 -37.70
C ASN A 22 42.24 7.19 -37.32
N PRO A 23 42.99 7.91 -36.46
CA PRO A 23 42.54 9.13 -35.79
C PRO A 23 42.76 10.40 -36.61
N ILE A 24 41.93 11.42 -36.37
CA ILE A 24 42.16 12.79 -36.82
C ILE A 24 42.44 13.65 -35.57
N GLU A 25 43.68 14.11 -35.44
CA GLU A 25 44.06 15.19 -34.54
C GLU A 25 43.48 16.51 -35.06
N VAL A 26 42.64 17.16 -34.25
CA VAL A 26 42.33 18.59 -34.40
C VAL A 26 42.73 19.30 -33.12
N ASN A 27 43.78 20.10 -33.26
CA ASN A 27 44.37 20.95 -32.24
C ASN A 27 43.47 22.19 -32.08
N GLN A 28 42.67 22.27 -31.00
CA GLN A 28 41.95 23.50 -30.65
C GLN A 28 42.23 23.92 -29.20
N ARG A 29 42.60 25.21 -29.12
CA ARG A 29 42.98 25.99 -27.95
C ARG A 29 42.01 25.84 -26.77
N GLN A 30 42.61 25.67 -25.60
CA GLN A 30 41.99 25.78 -24.28
C GLN A 30 41.36 27.16 -24.06
N THR A 31 40.10 27.14 -23.63
CA THR A 31 39.47 28.17 -22.79
C THR A 31 38.98 27.49 -21.51
N PRO A 32 39.14 28.10 -20.32
CA PRO A 32 38.76 27.47 -19.06
C PRO A 32 37.23 27.46 -18.93
N SER A 33 36.62 26.34 -19.30
CA SER A 33 35.19 26.09 -19.10
C SER A 33 34.97 25.43 -17.76
N SER A 34 34.05 26.02 -17.00
CA SER A 34 33.51 25.55 -15.73
C SER A 34 33.27 24.04 -15.74
N THR A 35 33.88 23.33 -14.78
CA THR A 35 33.66 21.90 -14.53
C THR A 35 32.22 21.68 -14.11
N THR A 36 31.34 21.52 -15.09
CA THR A 36 30.03 20.93 -14.89
C THR A 36 30.28 19.48 -14.53
N ILE A 37 30.13 19.12 -13.26
CA ILE A 37 30.07 17.72 -12.84
C ILE A 37 28.83 17.15 -13.52
N SER A 38 29.04 16.59 -14.70
CA SER A 38 28.09 15.68 -15.33
C SER A 38 27.86 14.57 -14.30
N ALA A 39 26.67 14.53 -13.73
CA ALA A 39 26.20 13.41 -12.93
C ALA A 39 26.21 12.19 -13.86
N ALA A 40 27.36 11.51 -13.92
CA ALA A 40 27.45 10.18 -14.47
C ALA A 40 26.39 9.38 -13.71
N ARG A 41 25.33 8.98 -14.42
CA ARG A 41 24.43 7.93 -13.97
C ARG A 41 25.33 6.71 -13.78
N THR A 42 25.86 6.54 -12.57
CA THR A 42 26.40 5.28 -12.11
C THR A 42 25.24 4.32 -12.27
N LEU A 43 25.27 3.50 -13.33
CA LEU A 43 24.48 2.29 -13.40
C LEU A 43 24.89 1.52 -12.15
N LEU A 44 24.05 1.60 -11.12
CA LEU A 44 24.15 0.77 -9.93
C LEU A 44 24.04 -0.66 -10.44
N VAL A 45 25.19 -1.29 -10.62
CA VAL A 45 25.27 -2.72 -10.91
C VAL A 45 24.65 -3.39 -9.71
N ARG A 46 23.48 -4.01 -9.90
CA ARG A 46 22.81 -4.78 -8.84
C ARG A 46 23.78 -5.83 -8.32
N ALA A 47 23.87 -5.95 -6.99
CA ALA A 47 24.70 -6.98 -6.37
C ALA A 47 24.26 -8.37 -6.84
N ALA A 48 25.21 -9.31 -6.91
CA ALA A 48 24.86 -10.71 -7.12
C ALA A 48 24.12 -11.26 -5.90
N ALA A 49 23.15 -12.14 -6.12
CA ALA A 49 22.49 -12.85 -5.03
C ALA A 49 23.45 -13.92 -4.44
N SER A 50 23.33 -14.17 -3.14
CA SER A 50 24.16 -15.09 -2.37
C SER A 50 23.31 -16.12 -1.61
N SER A 51 23.95 -17.11 -1.00
CA SER A 51 23.33 -17.89 0.08
C SER A 51 23.04 -17.01 1.30
N TYR A 52 22.34 -17.57 2.31
CA TYR A 52 22.09 -16.90 3.58
C TYR A 52 23.40 -16.31 4.15
N PRO A 53 23.48 -14.99 4.38
CA PRO A 53 24.77 -14.34 4.64
C PRO A 53 25.21 -14.38 6.11
N TYR A 54 24.38 -14.88 7.03
CA TYR A 54 24.63 -14.82 8.48
C TYR A 54 24.83 -16.19 9.15
N GLY A 55 25.02 -17.26 8.39
CA GLY A 55 25.23 -18.60 8.93
C GLY A 55 24.95 -19.70 7.91
N ASP A 56 24.47 -20.84 8.39
CA ASP A 56 24.14 -21.98 7.54
C ASP A 56 22.78 -21.76 6.86
N ALA A 57 22.79 -21.78 5.53
CA ALA A 57 21.55 -21.76 4.75
C ALA A 57 20.77 -23.07 4.94
N LEU A 58 19.45 -22.97 4.94
CA LEU A 58 18.59 -24.15 4.94
C LEU A 58 18.60 -24.81 3.54
N PRO A 59 18.35 -26.13 3.45
CA PRO A 59 18.24 -26.80 2.16
C PRO A 59 17.24 -26.11 1.25
N ASN A 60 17.67 -25.75 0.04
CA ASN A 60 16.85 -25.07 -0.97
C ASN A 60 16.16 -23.77 -0.47
N GLU A 61 16.79 -23.07 0.48
CA GLU A 61 16.44 -21.69 0.81
C GLU A 61 16.65 -20.77 -0.40
N PHE A 62 15.79 -19.75 -0.53
CA PHE A 62 15.94 -18.72 -1.55
C PHE A 62 17.27 -17.96 -1.38
N GLN A 63 17.67 -17.25 -2.43
CA GLN A 63 18.90 -16.46 -2.44
C GLN A 63 18.66 -15.09 -1.80
N TRP A 64 19.73 -14.48 -1.31
CA TRP A 64 19.71 -13.21 -0.59
C TRP A 64 20.46 -12.15 -1.40
N ARG A 65 19.91 -10.95 -1.56
CA ARG A 65 20.57 -9.84 -2.28
C ARG A 65 20.50 -8.54 -1.48
N ASN A 66 21.59 -7.76 -1.52
CA ASN A 66 21.72 -6.46 -0.84
C ASN A 66 21.64 -6.51 0.70
N TRP A 67 21.97 -7.65 1.31
CA TRP A 67 22.05 -7.79 2.77
C TRP A 67 23.49 -7.58 3.24
N ASP A 68 23.74 -6.54 4.05
CA ASP A 68 25.06 -6.27 4.63
C ASP A 68 25.30 -7.17 5.86
N PRO A 69 26.29 -8.09 5.81
CA PRO A 69 26.58 -8.97 6.94
C PRO A 69 27.03 -8.24 8.20
N ASN A 70 27.46 -6.98 8.08
CA ASN A 70 27.96 -6.16 9.18
C ASN A 70 26.91 -5.21 9.77
N ASP A 71 25.77 -5.01 9.11
CA ASP A 71 24.67 -4.20 9.61
C ASP A 71 23.83 -5.04 10.60
N LYS A 72 23.81 -4.61 11.86
CA LYS A 72 23.10 -5.31 12.93
C LYS A 72 21.58 -5.35 12.70
N SER A 73 20.99 -4.27 12.20
CA SER A 73 19.55 -4.21 11.94
C SER A 73 19.18 -5.13 10.78
N GLN A 74 19.97 -5.13 9.71
CA GLN A 74 19.75 -6.06 8.59
C GLN A 74 19.93 -7.52 9.01
N LYS A 75 20.88 -7.80 9.90
CA LYS A 75 21.07 -9.13 10.48
C LYS A 75 19.84 -9.61 11.25
N GLU A 76 19.24 -8.74 12.05
CA GLU A 76 18.03 -9.07 12.82
C GLU A 76 16.85 -9.38 11.89
N ASP A 77 16.61 -8.54 10.88
CA ASP A 77 15.57 -8.74 9.86
C ASP A 77 15.80 -10.05 9.07
N ALA A 78 17.03 -10.28 8.60
CA ALA A 78 17.39 -11.47 7.85
C ALA A 78 17.23 -12.74 8.68
N GLN A 79 17.66 -12.71 9.95
CA GLN A 79 17.48 -13.84 10.86
C GLN A 79 16.01 -14.14 11.09
N LYS A 80 15.16 -13.11 11.20
CA LYS A 80 13.71 -13.29 11.34
C LYS A 80 13.10 -13.92 10.09
N ILE A 81 13.47 -13.44 8.90
CA ILE A 81 13.02 -14.04 7.62
C ILE A 81 13.51 -15.49 7.49
N HIS A 82 14.77 -15.78 7.84
CA HIS A 82 15.34 -17.13 7.81
C HIS A 82 14.59 -18.08 8.76
N ASN A 83 14.29 -17.63 9.99
CA ASN A 83 13.47 -18.39 10.94
C ASN A 83 12.04 -18.60 10.41
N ALA A 84 11.45 -17.57 9.79
CA ALA A 84 10.15 -17.69 9.15
C ALA A 84 10.17 -18.67 7.97
N PHE A 85 11.27 -18.77 7.23
CA PHE A 85 11.44 -19.76 6.17
C PHE A 85 11.53 -21.19 6.71
N LYS A 86 12.20 -21.38 7.85
CA LYS A 86 12.18 -22.67 8.57
C LYS A 86 10.75 -23.09 8.92
N ASP A 87 10.00 -22.19 9.54
CA ASP A 87 8.59 -22.40 9.90
C ASP A 87 7.67 -22.56 8.67
N TRP A 88 8.03 -21.93 7.55
CA TRP A 88 7.33 -22.07 6.27
C TRP A 88 7.43 -23.51 5.72
N GLN A 89 8.53 -24.24 5.96
CA GLN A 89 8.65 -25.64 5.51
C GLN A 89 7.57 -26.52 6.16
N ASP A 90 7.27 -26.28 7.44
CA ASP A 90 6.21 -26.99 8.14
C ASP A 90 4.81 -26.61 7.60
N LEU A 91 4.59 -25.35 7.22
CA LEU A 91 3.36 -24.94 6.52
C LEU A 91 3.21 -25.63 5.18
N ALA A 92 4.24 -25.57 4.34
CA ALA A 92 4.21 -26.16 3.01
C ALA A 92 3.99 -27.68 3.06
N LYS A 93 4.62 -28.35 4.03
CA LYS A 93 4.38 -29.76 4.33
C LYS A 93 2.94 -30.04 4.78
N ALA A 94 2.39 -29.24 5.69
CA ALA A 94 1.02 -29.40 6.17
C ALA A 94 0.01 -29.17 5.04
N GLY A 95 0.17 -28.12 4.24
CA GLY A 95 -0.66 -27.86 3.07
C GLY A 95 -0.56 -29.00 2.04
N SER A 96 0.65 -29.45 1.73
CA SER A 96 0.91 -30.57 0.82
C SER A 96 0.22 -31.87 1.28
N SER A 97 0.25 -32.19 2.58
CA SER A 97 -0.33 -33.43 3.09
C SER A 97 -1.86 -33.47 3.01
N ILE A 98 -2.52 -32.31 3.11
CA ILE A 98 -3.99 -32.22 3.03
C ILE A 98 -4.51 -31.76 1.66
N ALA A 99 -3.64 -31.43 0.70
CA ALA A 99 -4.04 -30.95 -0.63
C ALA A 99 -4.88 -31.96 -1.44
N SER A 100 -4.85 -33.24 -1.06
CA SER A 100 -5.69 -34.28 -1.67
C SER A 100 -6.98 -34.57 -0.90
N ASP A 101 -7.14 -34.06 0.33
CA ASP A 101 -8.33 -34.25 1.15
C ASP A 101 -9.44 -33.24 0.78
N THR A 102 -10.03 -33.47 -0.38
CA THR A 102 -11.12 -32.63 -0.90
C THR A 102 -12.40 -32.65 -0.07
N GLN A 103 -12.52 -33.59 0.87
CA GLN A 103 -13.68 -33.72 1.73
C GLN A 103 -13.49 -33.02 3.09
N GLY A 104 -12.25 -32.74 3.48
CA GLY A 104 -11.89 -32.00 4.67
C GLY A 104 -12.48 -30.60 4.71
N ALA A 105 -12.82 -30.15 5.92
CA ALA A 105 -13.40 -28.82 6.15
C ALA A 105 -12.45 -27.69 5.69
N THR A 106 -11.15 -27.83 5.99
CA THR A 106 -10.11 -26.89 5.57
C THR A 106 -10.02 -26.73 4.06
N PHE A 107 -10.11 -27.83 3.30
CA PHE A 107 -10.11 -27.77 1.83
C PHE A 107 -11.35 -27.05 1.30
N LYS A 108 -12.54 -27.45 1.75
CA LYS A 108 -13.80 -26.81 1.32
C LYS A 108 -13.83 -25.32 1.64
N ARG A 109 -13.29 -24.91 2.78
CA ARG A 109 -13.22 -23.51 3.21
C ARG A 109 -12.38 -22.66 2.27
N TRP A 110 -11.15 -23.09 1.99
CA TRP A 110 -10.15 -22.27 1.31
C TRP A 110 -9.98 -22.54 -0.17
N MET A 111 -10.33 -23.74 -0.66
CA MET A 111 -10.19 -24.12 -2.06
C MET A 111 -11.55 -24.32 -2.74
N GLY A 112 -12.65 -24.16 -1.98
CA GLY A 112 -14.00 -24.28 -2.48
C GLY A 112 -14.38 -25.70 -2.89
N LYS A 113 -15.39 -25.80 -3.76
CA LYS A 113 -15.78 -27.06 -4.41
C LYS A 113 -14.60 -27.56 -5.25
N PRO A 114 -14.17 -28.82 -5.06
CA PRO A 114 -13.01 -29.37 -5.73
C PRO A 114 -13.28 -29.54 -7.22
N LEU A 115 -13.16 -28.47 -8.00
CA LEU A 115 -13.11 -28.58 -9.44
C LEU A 115 -11.76 -29.20 -9.85
N LYS A 116 -10.69 -28.91 -9.09
CA LYS A 116 -9.31 -29.20 -9.52
C LYS A 116 -8.32 -29.51 -8.38
N PRO A 117 -8.56 -30.52 -7.53
CA PRO A 117 -7.66 -30.84 -6.41
C PRO A 117 -6.23 -31.20 -6.81
N LYS A 118 -6.04 -31.70 -8.03
CA LYS A 118 -4.70 -31.95 -8.59
C LYS A 118 -3.92 -30.66 -8.84
N GLU A 119 -4.59 -29.55 -9.15
CA GLU A 119 -3.94 -28.24 -9.35
C GLU A 119 -3.46 -27.68 -8.00
N VAL A 120 -4.31 -27.72 -6.95
CA VAL A 120 -3.90 -27.35 -5.59
C VAL A 120 -2.69 -28.17 -5.12
N ALA A 121 -2.72 -29.49 -5.31
CA ALA A 121 -1.58 -30.36 -4.99
C ALA A 121 -0.33 -30.03 -5.82
N ALA A 122 -0.49 -29.67 -7.10
CA ALA A 122 0.62 -29.28 -7.97
C ALA A 122 1.27 -27.96 -7.52
N VAL A 123 0.50 -27.00 -7.02
CA VAL A 123 1.03 -25.74 -6.46
C VAL A 123 1.91 -26.03 -5.25
N PHE A 124 1.48 -26.90 -4.33
CA PHE A 124 2.34 -27.32 -3.22
C PHE A 124 3.56 -28.12 -3.70
N ALA A 125 3.40 -29.03 -4.66
CA ALA A 125 4.51 -29.81 -5.22
C ALA A 125 5.55 -28.93 -5.96
N ASN A 126 5.16 -27.75 -6.44
CA ASN A 126 6.09 -26.78 -7.01
C ASN A 126 6.98 -26.11 -5.96
N MET A 127 6.57 -26.11 -4.69
CA MET A 127 7.29 -25.45 -3.59
C MET A 127 7.94 -26.45 -2.61
N TRP A 128 7.32 -27.62 -2.41
CA TRP A 128 7.71 -28.64 -1.45
C TRP A 128 7.86 -30.01 -2.10
N ASP A 129 9.02 -30.64 -1.92
CA ASP A 129 9.27 -32.02 -2.31
C ASP A 129 8.97 -32.94 -1.11
N SER A 130 7.79 -33.57 -1.13
CA SER A 130 7.37 -34.48 -0.07
C SER A 130 8.24 -35.74 0.05
N SER A 131 8.95 -36.12 -1.02
CA SER A 131 9.83 -37.30 -1.02
C SER A 131 11.19 -37.01 -0.40
N ALA A 132 11.73 -35.82 -0.69
CA ALA A 132 12.99 -35.35 -0.10
C ALA A 132 12.79 -34.74 1.30
N GLY A 133 11.57 -34.30 1.62
CA GLY A 133 11.28 -33.57 2.85
C GLY A 133 11.94 -32.19 2.88
N THR A 134 12.07 -31.55 1.72
CA THR A 134 12.76 -30.27 1.55
C THR A 134 12.03 -29.36 0.57
N PRO A 135 12.31 -28.04 0.57
CA PRO A 135 11.83 -27.14 -0.47
C PRO A 135 12.33 -27.56 -1.86
N THR A 136 11.62 -27.19 -2.93
CA THR A 136 12.07 -27.52 -4.29
C THR A 136 13.19 -26.61 -4.78
N ALA A 137 13.85 -27.02 -5.87
CA ALA A 137 14.82 -26.19 -6.58
C ALA A 137 14.20 -24.91 -7.19
N LYS A 138 12.86 -24.79 -7.25
CA LYS A 138 12.18 -23.58 -7.69
C LYS A 138 12.26 -22.49 -6.61
N VAL A 139 12.02 -22.86 -5.36
CA VAL A 139 12.16 -21.96 -4.20
C VAL A 139 13.61 -21.49 -4.07
N ALA A 140 14.58 -22.39 -4.25
CA ALA A 140 16.01 -22.07 -4.22
C ALA A 140 16.48 -21.05 -5.28
N LYS A 141 15.67 -20.80 -6.32
CA LYS A 141 15.95 -19.81 -7.38
C LYS A 141 15.31 -18.45 -7.12
N MET A 142 14.40 -18.34 -6.16
CA MET A 142 13.83 -17.06 -5.77
C MET A 142 14.89 -16.20 -5.09
N ILE A 143 14.73 -14.88 -5.12
CA ILE A 143 15.68 -13.92 -4.56
C ILE A 143 14.95 -12.99 -3.60
N CYS A 144 15.27 -13.06 -2.31
CA CYS A 144 14.86 -12.07 -1.32
C CYS A 144 15.81 -10.88 -1.36
N ASP A 145 15.34 -9.76 -1.91
CA ASP A 145 16.09 -8.52 -1.94
C ASP A 145 15.81 -7.69 -0.69
N ARG A 146 16.86 -7.13 -0.07
CA ARG A 146 16.71 -6.18 1.04
C ARG A 146 16.13 -4.86 0.55
N ASP A 147 16.50 -4.42 -0.64
CA ASP A 147 16.02 -3.14 -1.16
C ASP A 147 14.57 -3.29 -1.63
N ASP A 148 13.71 -2.31 -1.30
CA ASP A 148 12.40 -2.19 -1.93
C ASP A 148 12.56 -1.75 -3.40
N PHE A 149 12.98 -2.69 -4.23
CA PHE A 149 13.47 -2.46 -5.57
C PHE A 149 12.39 -2.01 -6.57
N LYS A 150 11.11 -2.10 -6.21
CA LYS A 150 9.96 -1.52 -6.93
C LYS A 150 9.27 -0.38 -6.19
N LYS A 151 9.71 -0.02 -4.98
CA LYS A 151 9.09 1.01 -4.13
C LYS A 151 7.60 0.72 -3.87
N ARG A 152 7.28 -0.56 -3.60
CA ARG A 152 5.90 -1.04 -3.37
C ARG A 152 5.56 -1.23 -1.89
N CYS A 153 6.53 -1.05 -1.00
CA CYS A 153 6.23 -1.08 0.43
C CYS A 153 5.42 0.15 0.83
N GLY A 154 4.17 -0.10 1.21
CA GLY A 154 3.32 0.84 1.92
C GLY A 154 3.13 0.42 3.38
N ALA A 155 2.28 1.15 4.10
CA ALA A 155 1.99 0.89 5.50
C ALA A 155 1.29 -0.46 5.76
N SER A 156 0.66 -1.05 4.73
CA SER A 156 -0.09 -2.31 4.80
C SER A 156 0.46 -3.41 3.89
N THR A 157 1.55 -3.16 3.15
CA THR A 157 2.14 -4.17 2.26
C THR A 157 2.99 -5.12 3.09
N ASN A 158 2.68 -6.42 3.09
CA ASN A 158 3.52 -7.42 3.78
C ASN A 158 4.79 -7.73 2.99
N ALA A 159 4.62 -7.97 1.69
CA ALA A 159 5.66 -8.35 0.74
C ALA A 159 5.14 -8.15 -0.69
N TYR A 160 6.02 -8.32 -1.67
CA TYR A 160 5.63 -8.48 -3.07
C TYR A 160 6.65 -9.34 -3.82
N THR A 161 6.19 -10.00 -4.89
CA THR A 161 7.00 -10.83 -5.78
C THR A 161 6.82 -10.40 -7.23
N GLU A 162 7.90 -10.43 -8.01
CA GLU A 162 7.90 -10.22 -9.44
C GLU A 162 7.92 -11.55 -10.21
N GLU A 163 7.56 -11.51 -11.50
CA GLU A 163 7.50 -12.69 -12.37
C GLU A 163 8.82 -13.48 -12.45
N ASN A 164 9.96 -12.82 -12.22
CA ASN A 164 11.28 -13.46 -12.24
C ASN A 164 11.64 -14.17 -10.91
N GLY A 165 10.75 -14.19 -9.92
CA GLY A 165 10.98 -14.78 -8.61
C GLY A 165 11.79 -13.90 -7.64
N GLU A 166 12.07 -12.65 -8.01
CA GLU A 166 12.55 -11.65 -7.05
C GLU A 166 11.40 -11.21 -6.17
N PHE A 167 11.61 -11.19 -4.86
CA PHE A 167 10.63 -10.72 -3.89
C PHE A 167 11.29 -9.87 -2.81
N HIS A 168 10.48 -9.10 -2.11
CA HIS A 168 10.91 -8.25 -1.01
C HIS A 168 9.89 -8.33 0.13
N ILE A 169 10.37 -8.43 1.36
CA ILE A 169 9.53 -8.38 2.57
C ILE A 169 9.57 -6.96 3.13
N CYS A 170 8.42 -6.31 3.15
CA CYS A 170 8.25 -4.97 3.68
C CYS A 170 8.21 -4.97 5.21
N GLN A 171 8.41 -3.80 5.82
CA GLN A 171 8.43 -3.67 7.29
C GLN A 171 7.15 -4.22 7.94
N PHE A 172 5.97 -3.95 7.38
CA PHE A 172 4.71 -4.45 7.91
C PHE A 172 4.62 -5.99 7.91
N GLY A 173 5.28 -6.66 6.94
CA GLY A 173 5.44 -8.12 6.94
C GLY A 173 6.45 -8.58 7.99
N LEU A 174 7.58 -7.88 8.11
CA LEU A 174 8.61 -8.14 9.13
C LEU A 174 8.10 -8.00 10.56
N ASP A 175 7.11 -7.15 10.81
CA ASP A 175 6.52 -6.95 12.14
C ASP A 175 5.64 -8.13 12.58
N LYS A 176 5.24 -9.02 11.67
CA LYS A 176 4.44 -10.21 11.99
C LYS A 176 5.24 -11.23 12.80
N PRO A 177 4.58 -12.03 13.65
CA PRO A 177 5.25 -13.15 14.31
C PRO A 177 5.65 -14.22 13.28
N THR A 178 6.65 -15.04 13.59
CA THR A 178 6.84 -16.34 12.93
C THR A 178 5.80 -17.34 13.46
N ASN A 179 5.62 -18.50 12.81
CA ASN A 179 4.66 -19.49 13.32
C ASN A 179 5.04 -20.01 14.71
N SER A 180 6.33 -20.18 14.96
CA SER A 180 6.87 -20.61 16.25
C SER A 180 6.64 -19.60 17.37
N GLU A 181 6.35 -18.33 17.06
CA GLU A 181 6.01 -17.29 18.01
C GLU A 181 4.50 -17.24 18.32
N ILE A 182 3.64 -17.88 17.50
CA ILE A 182 2.20 -17.94 17.73
C ILE A 182 1.88 -18.88 18.89
N LYS A 183 1.16 -18.37 19.89
CA LYS A 183 0.70 -19.15 21.04
C LYS A 183 -0.71 -19.68 20.77
N CYS A 184 -0.87 -21.00 20.87
CA CYS A 184 -2.16 -21.67 20.64
C CYS A 184 -3.32 -21.13 21.50
N GLY A 185 -3.03 -20.67 22.73
CA GLY A 185 -4.03 -20.07 23.62
C GLY A 185 -4.53 -18.70 23.21
N ASP A 186 -3.80 -17.98 22.35
CA ASP A 186 -4.16 -16.64 21.90
C ASP A 186 -5.07 -16.67 20.65
N LEU A 187 -5.12 -17.82 19.97
CA LEU A 187 -5.90 -18.04 18.74
C LEU A 187 -7.41 -18.07 19.01
N ASP A 188 -8.18 -17.44 18.13
CA ASP A 188 -9.65 -17.47 18.16
C ASP A 188 -10.19 -18.86 17.79
N GLU A 189 -11.47 -19.11 18.07
CA GLU A 189 -12.14 -20.35 17.62
C GLU A 189 -12.38 -20.39 16.11
N SER A 190 -12.54 -19.24 15.47
CA SER A 190 -12.62 -19.12 14.01
C SER A 190 -11.28 -18.74 13.41
N CYS A 191 -11.06 -19.06 12.13
CA CYS A 191 -9.90 -18.53 11.39
C CYS A 191 -9.90 -16.99 11.39
N SER A 192 -8.81 -16.38 11.87
CA SER A 192 -8.68 -14.92 12.04
C SER A 192 -7.23 -14.45 11.84
N ALA A 193 -7.01 -13.13 11.79
CA ALA A 193 -5.66 -12.56 11.61
C ALA A 193 -4.66 -12.97 12.71
N LYS A 194 -5.11 -13.47 13.86
CA LYS A 194 -4.21 -14.00 14.89
C LYS A 194 -3.41 -15.23 14.44
N MET A 195 -3.84 -15.90 13.37
CA MET A 195 -3.10 -16.99 12.74
C MET A 195 -2.01 -16.49 11.78
N ARG A 196 -2.06 -15.21 11.36
CA ARG A 196 -1.12 -14.70 10.35
C ARG A 196 0.28 -14.64 10.90
N SER A 197 1.22 -15.05 10.06
CA SER A 197 2.65 -15.03 10.36
C SER A 197 3.46 -14.54 9.16
N LEU A 198 4.72 -14.23 9.41
CA LEU A 198 5.70 -14.00 8.36
C LEU A 198 5.88 -15.26 7.48
N SER A 199 5.74 -16.46 8.06
CA SER A 199 5.80 -17.73 7.30
C SER A 199 4.62 -17.90 6.34
N MET A 200 3.40 -17.50 6.74
CA MET A 200 2.26 -17.45 5.82
C MET A 200 2.46 -16.40 4.72
N THR A 201 3.11 -15.28 5.03
CA THR A 201 3.48 -14.26 4.03
C THR A 201 4.45 -14.84 3.01
N LEU A 202 5.49 -15.56 3.45
CA LEU A 202 6.40 -16.28 2.55
C LEU A 202 5.65 -17.31 1.70
N LEU A 203 4.68 -18.03 2.27
CA LEU A 203 3.90 -19.02 1.51
C LEU A 203 3.06 -18.36 0.42
N HIS A 204 2.40 -17.25 0.73
CA HIS A 204 1.69 -16.44 -0.24
C HIS A 204 2.61 -16.03 -1.40
N GLU A 205 3.76 -15.42 -1.12
CA GLU A 205 4.68 -14.97 -2.16
C GLU A 205 5.24 -16.11 -3.03
N MET A 206 5.55 -17.26 -2.42
CA MET A 206 6.07 -18.42 -3.15
C MET A 206 5.03 -19.09 -4.06
N THR A 207 3.73 -18.93 -3.77
CA THR A 207 2.66 -19.45 -4.63
C THR A 207 2.56 -18.70 -5.96
N LYS A 208 2.91 -17.40 -5.99
CA LYS A 208 2.88 -16.55 -7.20
C LYS A 208 3.83 -17.00 -8.31
N GLY A 209 4.75 -17.91 -8.02
CA GLY A 209 5.55 -18.57 -9.05
C GLY A 209 4.74 -19.55 -9.91
N SER A 210 3.50 -19.89 -9.55
CA SER A 210 2.63 -20.78 -10.32
C SER A 210 1.70 -19.98 -11.23
N GLU A 211 1.48 -20.49 -12.44
CA GLU A 211 0.68 -19.81 -13.46
C GLU A 211 -0.78 -19.64 -13.02
N GLY A 212 -1.33 -18.43 -13.18
CA GLY A 212 -2.73 -18.13 -12.92
C GLY A 212 -3.10 -17.83 -11.46
N ILE A 213 -2.13 -17.78 -10.55
CA ILE A 213 -2.39 -17.40 -9.15
C ILE A 213 -2.20 -15.88 -8.97
N GLY A 214 -3.25 -15.19 -8.54
CA GLY A 214 -3.31 -13.75 -8.26
C GLY A 214 -3.55 -13.41 -6.79
N ASP A 215 -3.96 -12.15 -6.55
CA ASP A 215 -4.13 -11.51 -5.23
C ASP A 215 -5.55 -10.93 -5.05
N ASP A 216 -6.58 -11.71 -5.38
CA ASP A 216 -7.96 -11.23 -5.39
C ASP A 216 -8.54 -10.96 -3.99
N ALA A 217 -7.95 -11.54 -2.94
CA ALA A 217 -8.35 -11.29 -1.55
C ALA A 217 -7.21 -11.48 -0.55
N GLY A 218 -7.20 -10.64 0.50
CA GLY A 218 -6.19 -10.67 1.58
C GLY A 218 -6.70 -11.29 2.89
N GLY A 219 -7.80 -10.75 3.45
CA GLY A 219 -8.31 -11.17 4.76
C GLY A 219 -8.81 -12.61 4.78
N ALA A 220 -8.83 -13.26 5.95
CA ALA A 220 -9.41 -14.60 6.12
C ALA A 220 -10.86 -14.64 5.60
N TYR A 221 -11.64 -13.62 5.96
CA TYR A 221 -13.03 -13.50 5.57
C TYR A 221 -13.21 -13.24 4.07
N ASP A 222 -12.39 -12.37 3.48
CA ASP A 222 -12.48 -12.03 2.06
C ASP A 222 -12.06 -13.25 1.20
N CYS A 223 -10.98 -13.93 1.60
CA CYS A 223 -10.54 -15.19 0.98
C CYS A 223 -11.63 -16.28 1.05
N PHE A 224 -12.34 -16.37 2.18
CA PHE A 224 -13.45 -17.30 2.36
C PHE A 224 -14.66 -16.97 1.47
N LYS A 225 -14.85 -15.69 1.15
CA LYS A 225 -15.96 -15.15 0.35
C LYS A 225 -15.73 -15.12 -1.15
N LEU A 226 -14.52 -15.34 -1.62
CA LEU A 226 -14.25 -15.52 -3.05
C LEU A 226 -15.20 -16.56 -3.64
N LYS A 227 -15.51 -16.41 -4.94
CA LYS A 227 -16.30 -17.43 -5.62
C LYS A 227 -15.54 -18.75 -5.59
N GLU A 228 -16.30 -19.85 -5.62
CA GLU A 228 -15.75 -21.19 -5.47
C GLU A 228 -14.70 -21.54 -6.54
N ASP A 229 -14.80 -20.95 -7.73
CA ASP A 229 -13.88 -21.10 -8.86
C ASP A 229 -12.74 -20.05 -8.91
N GLU A 230 -12.70 -19.12 -7.95
CA GLU A 230 -11.63 -18.11 -7.79
C GLU A 230 -10.71 -18.46 -6.61
N LYS A 231 -11.18 -19.30 -5.68
CA LYS A 231 -10.46 -19.65 -4.44
C LYS A 231 -9.10 -20.31 -4.68
N ASP A 232 -8.99 -21.20 -5.68
CA ASP A 232 -7.74 -21.88 -6.04
C ASP A 232 -6.82 -21.03 -6.92
N LEU A 233 -7.27 -19.83 -7.32
CA LEU A 233 -6.50 -18.83 -8.06
C LEU A 233 -5.99 -17.70 -7.17
N ASN A 234 -6.25 -17.71 -5.86
CA ASN A 234 -5.80 -16.67 -4.95
C ASN A 234 -4.64 -17.15 -4.06
N ALA A 235 -3.48 -16.50 -4.13
CA ALA A 235 -2.27 -16.85 -3.38
C ALA A 235 -2.53 -16.93 -1.87
N GLN A 236 -3.35 -16.01 -1.35
CA GLN A 236 -3.64 -15.93 0.07
C GLN A 236 -4.55 -17.08 0.56
N ASN A 237 -5.37 -17.68 -0.30
CA ASN A 237 -6.14 -18.88 0.05
C ASN A 237 -5.20 -20.08 0.30
N TYR A 238 -4.09 -20.21 -0.43
CA TYR A 238 -3.06 -21.23 -0.16
C TYR A 238 -2.38 -20.98 1.20
N ALA A 239 -2.06 -19.72 1.51
CA ALA A 239 -1.50 -19.35 2.81
C ALA A 239 -2.45 -19.71 3.95
N TRP A 240 -3.74 -19.37 3.87
CA TRP A 240 -4.75 -19.75 4.86
C TRP A 240 -4.96 -21.26 4.98
N PHE A 241 -5.01 -21.96 3.85
CA PHE A 241 -5.14 -23.42 3.79
C PHE A 241 -3.99 -24.13 4.52
N ALA A 242 -2.74 -23.77 4.20
CA ALA A 242 -1.57 -24.34 4.86
C ALA A 242 -1.45 -23.91 6.32
N GLY A 243 -1.72 -22.63 6.62
CA GLY A 243 -1.70 -22.06 7.97
C GLY A 243 -2.68 -22.74 8.92
N GLU A 244 -3.93 -22.94 8.48
CA GLU A 244 -4.92 -23.66 9.25
C GLU A 244 -4.55 -25.12 9.46
N ALA A 245 -4.09 -25.82 8.41
CA ALA A 245 -3.68 -27.21 8.52
C ALA A 245 -2.54 -27.39 9.55
N PHE A 246 -1.55 -26.50 9.50
CA PHE A 246 -0.43 -26.50 10.45
C PHE A 246 -0.91 -26.21 11.87
N LEU A 247 -1.64 -25.11 12.10
CA LEU A 247 -2.07 -24.72 13.43
C LEU A 247 -3.08 -25.71 14.02
N THR A 248 -3.88 -26.39 13.18
CA THR A 248 -4.77 -27.46 13.62
C THR A 248 -3.99 -28.58 14.29
N ASN A 249 -2.90 -29.01 13.64
CA ASN A 249 -2.04 -30.07 14.15
C ASN A 249 -1.20 -29.60 15.34
N ALA A 250 -0.55 -28.43 15.22
CA ALA A 250 0.34 -27.90 16.25
C ALA A 250 -0.40 -27.54 17.54
N CYS A 251 -1.62 -27.03 17.44
CA CYS A 251 -2.43 -26.62 18.58
C CYS A 251 -3.48 -27.66 19.02
N SER A 252 -3.60 -28.78 18.31
CA SER A 252 -4.68 -29.77 18.52
C SER A 252 -6.07 -29.09 18.57
N LYS A 253 -6.30 -28.12 17.67
CA LYS A 253 -7.47 -27.25 17.63
C LYS A 253 -8.15 -27.35 16.27
N THR A 254 -9.47 -27.27 16.22
CA THR A 254 -10.19 -27.07 14.95
C THR A 254 -10.67 -25.64 14.87
N PHE A 255 -10.73 -25.10 13.66
CA PHE A 255 -11.14 -23.72 13.43
C PHE A 255 -12.49 -23.65 12.72
N GLU A 256 -13.36 -22.79 13.22
CA GLU A 256 -14.60 -22.40 12.56
C GLU A 256 -14.33 -21.48 11.36
N ASP A 257 -15.34 -21.31 10.50
CA ASP A 257 -15.28 -20.38 9.38
C ASP A 257 -15.04 -18.93 9.86
N PRO A 258 -14.31 -18.11 9.07
CA PRO A 258 -14.11 -16.69 9.39
C PRO A 258 -15.45 -15.96 9.59
N LYS A 259 -15.58 -15.22 10.69
CA LYS A 259 -16.82 -14.51 11.05
C LYS A 259 -16.84 -13.08 10.51
N VAL A 260 -17.99 -12.64 10.00
CA VAL A 260 -18.24 -11.24 9.61
C VAL A 260 -18.07 -10.34 10.83
N GLY A 261 -17.27 -9.28 10.74
CA GLY A 261 -17.21 -8.28 11.80
C GLY A 261 -16.32 -8.64 12.99
N VAL A 262 -15.62 -9.79 12.96
CA VAL A 262 -14.35 -9.91 13.71
C VAL A 262 -13.33 -9.09 12.92
N LYS A 263 -13.50 -7.76 12.95
CA LYS A 263 -12.58 -6.80 12.36
C LYS A 263 -11.28 -6.91 13.14
N THR A 264 -10.32 -7.63 12.60
CA THR A 264 -8.96 -7.55 13.06
C THR A 264 -8.44 -6.16 12.73
N ILE A 265 -8.18 -5.43 13.81
CA ILE A 265 -7.52 -4.14 13.81
C ILE A 265 -6.22 -4.27 13.00
N GLY A 266 -6.15 -3.61 11.84
CA GLY A 266 -4.93 -3.47 11.04
C GLY A 266 -4.94 -3.98 9.59
N GLU A 267 -6.05 -4.48 9.04
CA GLU A 267 -6.00 -5.22 7.76
C GLU A 267 -7.14 -4.91 6.76
N ASP A 268 -7.27 -3.66 6.32
CA ASP A 268 -7.99 -3.40 5.06
C ASP A 268 -6.95 -3.20 3.94
N GLU A 269 -7.04 -4.09 2.94
CA GLU A 269 -6.56 -4.03 1.55
C GLU A 269 -5.31 -3.19 1.22
N ALA A 270 -4.29 -3.82 0.62
CA ALA A 270 -3.36 -3.08 -0.21
C ALA A 270 -4.16 -2.48 -1.38
N PRO A 271 -4.19 -1.15 -1.57
CA PRO A 271 -4.83 -0.57 -2.74
C PRO A 271 -4.07 -1.04 -4.00
N PRO A 272 -4.76 -1.20 -5.14
CA PRO A 272 -4.10 -1.52 -6.40
C PRO A 272 -3.12 -0.39 -6.75
N ASN A 273 -1.82 -0.68 -6.73
CA ASN A 273 -0.71 0.15 -7.22
C ASN A 273 -0.88 1.67 -7.06
N SER A 274 -0.26 2.27 -6.03
CA SER A 274 0.04 3.71 -6.05
C SER A 274 1.50 4.00 -5.69
N ASN A 275 2.09 4.87 -6.51
CA ASN A 275 3.45 5.35 -6.36
C ASN A 275 3.56 6.26 -5.13
N GLY A 276 4.37 5.87 -4.14
CA GLY A 276 4.98 6.81 -3.18
C GLY A 276 4.08 7.34 -2.06
N PHE A 277 3.65 6.48 -1.15
CA PHE A 277 3.08 6.94 0.12
C PHE A 277 4.12 7.71 0.95
N HIS A 278 3.71 8.86 1.51
CA HIS A 278 4.53 9.65 2.41
C HIS A 278 4.53 9.04 3.82
N SER A 279 5.68 9.02 4.51
CA SER A 279 5.67 8.68 5.95
C SER A 279 4.88 9.73 6.73
N PRO A 280 4.09 9.34 7.75
CA PRO A 280 3.34 10.30 8.54
C PRO A 280 4.30 11.21 9.32
N GLN A 281 3.90 12.47 9.48
CA GLN A 281 4.54 13.39 10.40
C GLN A 281 3.87 13.27 11.76
N CYS A 282 4.63 12.81 12.74
CA CYS A 282 4.10 12.54 14.08
C CYS A 282 3.84 13.82 14.86
N GLY A 283 2.70 13.84 15.55
CA GLY A 283 2.32 14.97 16.38
C GLY A 283 3.16 15.01 17.65
N ASN A 284 3.66 16.19 18.01
CA ASN A 284 4.32 16.40 19.31
C ASN A 284 3.31 16.61 20.45
N GLY A 285 2.09 16.09 20.31
CA GLY A 285 1.01 16.26 21.29
C GLY A 285 1.37 15.59 22.61
N SER A 286 1.12 16.28 23.73
CA SER A 286 1.31 15.72 25.07
C SER A 286 0.21 14.73 25.47
N THR A 287 -0.93 14.77 24.77
CA THR A 287 -2.07 13.89 25.07
C THR A 287 -1.94 12.61 24.26
N ILE A 288 -1.76 11.52 24.98
CA ILE A 288 -1.66 10.16 24.46
C ILE A 288 -3.02 9.48 24.45
N PHE A 289 -3.20 8.44 23.64
CA PHE A 289 -4.42 7.63 23.60
C PHE A 289 -4.08 6.16 23.32
N HIS A 290 -5.05 5.27 23.53
CA HIS A 290 -4.92 3.85 23.21
C HIS A 290 -5.23 3.58 21.73
N GLN A 291 -4.47 2.67 21.12
CA GLN A 291 -4.67 2.31 19.71
C GLN A 291 -6.09 1.79 19.44
N GLU A 292 -6.65 0.98 20.35
CA GLU A 292 -7.99 0.37 20.19
C GLU A 292 -9.11 1.43 20.14
N GLU A 293 -9.02 2.47 20.98
CA GLU A 293 -9.96 3.61 20.97
C GLU A 293 -9.86 4.39 19.65
N ALA A 294 -8.63 4.59 19.15
CA ALA A 294 -8.39 5.28 17.89
C ALA A 294 -8.90 4.50 16.68
N ASP A 295 -8.65 3.19 16.61
CA ASP A 295 -9.14 2.36 15.52
C ASP A 295 -10.67 2.34 15.44
N ALA A 296 -11.35 2.27 16.59
CA ALA A 296 -12.81 2.38 16.64
C ALA A 296 -13.30 3.76 16.12
N ALA A 297 -12.62 4.84 16.52
CA ALA A 297 -12.91 6.19 16.06
C ALA A 297 -12.67 6.36 14.55
N ILE A 298 -11.61 5.76 13.99
CA ILE A 298 -11.30 5.76 12.55
C ILE A 298 -12.46 5.13 11.76
N VAL A 299 -12.94 3.96 12.20
CA VAL A 299 -14.06 3.27 11.54
C VAL A 299 -15.32 4.13 11.58
N GLN A 300 -15.63 4.76 12.72
CA GLN A 300 -16.82 5.60 12.86
C GLN A 300 -16.72 6.88 12.02
N PHE A 301 -15.55 7.51 12.00
CA PHE A 301 -15.27 8.70 11.20
C PHE A 301 -15.42 8.39 9.70
N CYS A 302 -14.75 7.35 9.22
CA CYS A 302 -14.69 7.07 7.79
C CYS A 302 -16.01 6.53 7.21
N ASN A 303 -16.85 5.89 8.04
CA ASN A 303 -18.15 5.35 7.61
C ASN A 303 -19.33 6.32 7.81
N ASN A 304 -19.07 7.57 8.18
CA ASN A 304 -20.11 8.57 8.38
C ASN A 304 -20.76 8.96 7.04
N GLN A 305 -22.03 8.58 6.82
CA GLN A 305 -22.77 8.84 5.59
C GLN A 305 -22.92 10.32 5.23
N VAL A 306 -23.02 11.20 6.25
CA VAL A 306 -23.06 12.66 6.02
C VAL A 306 -21.74 13.14 5.43
N GLN A 307 -20.64 12.58 5.93
CA GLN A 307 -19.32 12.85 5.40
C GLN A 307 -19.18 12.28 3.98
N GLN A 308 -19.63 11.07 3.69
CA GLN A 308 -19.55 10.48 2.34
C GLN A 308 -20.27 11.32 1.28
N ASN A 309 -21.36 11.99 1.64
CA ASN A 309 -22.11 12.91 0.77
C ASN A 309 -21.54 14.34 0.69
N THR A 310 -20.29 14.54 1.13
CA THR A 310 -19.59 15.83 1.11
C THR A 310 -18.30 15.74 0.31
N VAL A 311 -18.14 16.64 -0.66
CA VAL A 311 -16.91 16.82 -1.46
C VAL A 311 -15.98 17.79 -0.75
N ILE A 312 -14.72 17.41 -0.60
CA ILE A 312 -13.70 18.29 -0.04
C ILE A 312 -13.12 19.13 -1.16
N VAL A 313 -13.18 20.45 -1.00
CA VAL A 313 -12.79 21.43 -2.02
C VAL A 313 -11.86 22.47 -1.39
N PRO A 314 -10.97 23.11 -2.17
CA PRO A 314 -10.24 24.27 -1.68
C PRO A 314 -11.23 25.39 -1.36
N LEU A 315 -10.82 26.28 -0.47
CA LEU A 315 -11.66 27.35 0.05
C LEU A 315 -12.25 28.25 -1.05
N ILE A 316 -11.49 28.50 -2.11
CA ILE A 316 -11.93 29.28 -3.27
C ILE A 316 -13.11 28.65 -4.02
N SER A 317 -13.25 27.32 -3.93
CA SER A 317 -14.23 26.52 -4.68
C SER A 317 -15.49 26.22 -3.86
N LEU A 318 -15.60 26.73 -2.63
CA LEU A 318 -16.80 26.58 -1.79
C LEU A 318 -18.07 27.09 -2.49
N GLY A 319 -18.01 28.28 -3.11
CA GLY A 319 -19.11 28.83 -3.90
C GLY A 319 -20.47 28.77 -3.20
N SER A 320 -21.45 28.12 -3.82
CA SER A 320 -22.81 27.88 -3.28
C SER A 320 -22.87 26.89 -2.11
N GLY A 321 -21.74 26.29 -1.73
CA GLY A 321 -21.67 25.19 -0.78
C GLY A 321 -22.18 23.86 -1.33
N LYS A 322 -22.44 23.78 -2.64
CA LYS A 322 -22.98 22.60 -3.32
C LYS A 322 -22.26 22.32 -4.65
N THR A 323 -22.12 21.05 -5.00
CA THR A 323 -21.72 20.59 -6.33
C THR A 323 -22.93 20.58 -7.29
N ALA A 324 -22.70 20.40 -8.59
CA ALA A 324 -23.76 20.37 -9.60
C ALA A 324 -24.77 19.22 -9.38
N ASP A 325 -24.33 18.11 -8.78
CA ASP A 325 -25.15 16.96 -8.41
C ASP A 325 -25.82 17.08 -7.02
N GLY A 326 -25.69 18.24 -6.34
CA GLY A 326 -26.36 18.53 -5.07
C GLY A 326 -25.62 18.06 -3.80
N ARG A 327 -24.44 17.45 -3.92
CA ARG A 327 -23.59 17.11 -2.75
C ARG A 327 -23.08 18.38 -2.06
N SER A 328 -22.84 18.28 -0.75
CA SER A 328 -22.28 19.39 0.03
C SER A 328 -20.81 19.59 -0.31
N LYS A 329 -20.36 20.84 -0.32
CA LYS A 329 -18.94 21.20 -0.37
C LYS A 329 -18.45 21.60 1.02
N SER A 330 -17.26 21.16 1.39
CA SER A 330 -16.57 21.62 2.60
C SER A 330 -15.07 21.74 2.35
N ILE A 331 -14.38 22.58 3.12
CA ILE A 331 -12.90 22.63 3.12
C ILE A 331 -12.28 21.55 3.99
N GLN A 332 -13.06 21.02 4.93
CA GLN A 332 -12.62 20.00 5.88
C GLN A 332 -13.80 19.14 6.35
N LYS A 333 -13.49 17.92 6.74
CA LYS A 333 -14.32 17.07 7.57
C LYS A 333 -13.59 16.91 8.89
N LEU A 334 -14.32 17.10 9.98
CA LEU A 334 -13.75 17.14 11.32
C LEU A 334 -14.73 16.49 12.27
N GLN A 335 -14.24 15.59 13.11
CA GLN A 335 -15.02 14.97 14.17
C GLN A 335 -14.12 14.69 15.37
N SER A 336 -14.70 14.72 16.57
CA SER A 336 -14.04 14.30 17.80
C SER A 336 -14.68 13.05 18.37
N PHE A 337 -13.86 12.26 19.06
CA PHE A 337 -14.26 11.02 19.73
C PHE A 337 -13.68 11.03 21.15
N PRO A 338 -14.48 10.72 22.19
CA PRO A 338 -13.96 10.64 23.55
C PRO A 338 -12.99 9.47 23.67
N VAL A 339 -11.82 9.72 24.27
CA VAL A 339 -10.77 8.72 24.54
C VAL A 339 -10.28 8.86 25.99
N ASN A 340 -9.50 7.91 26.49
CA ASN A 340 -9.04 7.89 27.88
C ASN A 340 -10.20 8.05 28.89
N LYS A 341 -11.29 7.30 28.68
CA LYS A 341 -12.52 7.39 29.50
C LYS A 341 -13.15 8.78 29.52
N GLY A 342 -12.99 9.56 28.45
CA GLY A 342 -13.58 10.89 28.27
C GLY A 342 -12.77 12.05 28.85
N ALA A 343 -11.57 11.78 29.39
CA ALA A 343 -10.65 12.85 29.83
C ALA A 343 -10.08 13.65 28.65
N SER A 344 -10.06 13.04 27.46
CA SER A 344 -9.54 13.64 26.23
C SER A 344 -10.48 13.37 25.06
N ASN A 345 -10.33 14.16 24.01
CA ASN A 345 -10.95 13.94 22.72
C ASN A 345 -9.85 13.64 21.69
N LEU A 346 -10.04 12.58 20.92
CA LEU A 346 -9.31 12.30 19.70
C LEU A 346 -10.00 13.03 18.56
N TRP A 347 -9.33 14.03 18.00
CA TRP A 347 -9.79 14.80 16.86
C TRP A 347 -9.24 14.18 15.58
N MET A 348 -10.12 13.94 14.61
CA MET A 348 -9.76 13.48 13.28
C MET A 348 -10.23 14.49 12.25
N ASP A 349 -9.36 14.81 11.30
CA ASP A 349 -9.71 15.62 10.15
C ASP A 349 -9.27 15.03 8.81
N ILE A 350 -10.01 15.43 7.77
CA ILE A 350 -9.57 15.36 6.38
C ILE A 350 -9.83 16.72 5.78
N SER A 351 -8.78 17.36 5.30
CA SER A 351 -8.84 18.72 4.77
C SER A 351 -8.14 18.83 3.42
N PHE A 352 -8.46 19.89 2.70
CA PHE A 352 -7.75 20.22 1.47
C PHE A 352 -6.41 20.89 1.80
N ALA A 353 -5.33 20.47 1.15
CA ALA A 353 -3.99 21.05 1.32
C ALA A 353 -4.00 22.55 0.96
N THR A 354 -3.38 23.38 1.79
CA THR A 354 -3.37 24.85 1.62
C THR A 354 -2.32 25.34 0.64
N SER A 355 -1.52 24.45 0.06
CA SER A 355 -0.46 24.79 -0.89
C SER A 355 -0.40 23.81 -2.05
N MET A 356 -0.10 24.34 -3.24
CA MET A 356 0.24 23.60 -4.47
C MET A 356 -0.80 22.55 -4.89
N CYS A 357 -2.09 22.85 -4.68
CA CYS A 357 -3.17 21.91 -4.91
C CYS A 357 -4.38 22.58 -5.53
N ASN A 358 -4.94 21.92 -6.54
CA ASN A 358 -6.10 22.36 -7.32
C ASN A 358 -7.11 21.22 -7.44
N GLY A 359 -8.37 21.56 -7.73
CA GLY A 359 -9.43 20.59 -7.97
C GLY A 359 -10.23 20.25 -6.72
N ASN A 360 -10.73 19.02 -6.65
CA ASN A 360 -11.47 18.49 -5.52
C ASN A 360 -11.14 17.01 -5.38
N PHE A 361 -11.38 16.45 -4.21
CA PHE A 361 -11.30 15.01 -4.06
C PHE A 361 -12.58 14.46 -3.43
N GLN A 362 -12.96 13.30 -3.95
CA GLN A 362 -14.05 12.54 -3.41
C GLN A 362 -13.53 11.77 -2.21
N PHE A 363 -14.30 11.82 -1.14
CA PHE A 363 -14.00 11.04 0.03
C PHE A 363 -14.26 9.57 -0.25
N ASP A 364 -13.25 8.76 -0.02
CA ASP A 364 -13.32 7.31 -0.09
C ASP A 364 -13.17 6.72 1.33
N PRO A 365 -14.14 5.92 1.82
CA PRO A 365 -14.07 5.35 3.16
C PRO A 365 -12.89 4.40 3.39
N MET A 366 -12.40 3.75 2.33
CA MET A 366 -11.30 2.80 2.43
C MET A 366 -9.97 3.57 2.51
N ASP A 367 -9.74 4.52 1.60
CA ASP A 367 -8.57 5.41 1.65
C ASP A 367 -8.51 6.18 2.98
N CYS A 368 -9.64 6.71 3.45
CA CYS A 368 -9.74 7.36 4.77
C CYS A 368 -9.20 6.48 5.90
N GLN A 369 -9.63 5.21 5.96
CA GLN A 369 -9.19 4.29 7.00
C GLN A 369 -7.70 3.95 6.85
N THR A 370 -7.25 3.71 5.62
CA THR A 370 -5.84 3.41 5.32
C THR A 370 -4.92 4.54 5.75
N GLN A 371 -5.24 5.79 5.42
CA GLN A 371 -4.41 6.96 5.72
C GLN A 371 -4.38 7.25 7.23
N LEU A 372 -5.53 7.19 7.91
CA LEU A 372 -5.59 7.41 9.36
C LEU A 372 -4.91 6.28 10.15
N ARG A 373 -5.02 5.03 9.70
CA ARG A 373 -4.27 3.91 10.30
C ARG A 373 -2.78 4.00 10.02
N THR A 374 -2.39 4.53 8.85
CA THR A 374 -0.97 4.83 8.56
C THR A 374 -0.42 5.82 9.57
N ILE A 375 -1.17 6.88 9.92
CA ILE A 375 -0.80 7.79 11.00
C ILE A 375 -0.72 7.06 12.35
N LEU A 376 -1.75 6.27 12.70
CA LEU A 376 -1.83 5.54 13.98
C LEU A 376 -0.67 4.56 14.20
N ASN A 377 -0.27 3.86 13.13
CA ASN A 377 0.74 2.82 13.19
C ASN A 377 2.14 3.37 12.91
N GLY A 378 2.28 4.41 12.10
CA GLY A 378 3.57 5.03 11.78
C GLY A 378 4.09 5.97 12.86
N CYS A 379 3.23 6.42 13.79
CA CYS A 379 3.62 7.24 14.93
C CYS A 379 3.56 6.43 16.23
N ASP A 380 4.73 6.34 16.90
CA ASP A 380 4.98 5.52 18.09
C ASP A 380 4.68 4.04 17.87
N THR A 381 5.57 3.38 17.12
CA THR A 381 5.50 1.95 16.72
C THR A 381 5.83 0.98 17.85
N ALA A 382 6.35 1.46 18.99
CA ALA A 382 6.87 0.61 20.07
C ALA A 382 5.79 -0.20 20.83
N GLY A 383 4.51 0.07 20.61
CA GLY A 383 3.40 -0.67 21.22
C GLY A 383 2.02 -0.13 20.87
N LEU A 384 0.98 -0.70 21.49
CA LEU A 384 -0.42 -0.26 21.34
C LEU A 384 -0.76 0.99 22.18
N PHE A 385 0.17 1.39 23.04
CA PHE A 385 0.10 2.57 23.90
C PHE A 385 1.53 2.91 24.39
N PRO A 386 1.88 4.20 24.52
CA PRO A 386 1.10 5.38 24.14
C PRO A 386 1.05 5.61 22.62
N LYS A 387 -0.03 6.20 22.12
CA LYS A 387 -0.11 6.75 20.75
C LYS A 387 -0.27 8.27 20.81
N HIS A 388 0.46 8.99 19.96
CA HIS A 388 0.43 10.46 19.89
C HIS A 388 -0.32 11.00 18.65
N GLY A 389 -0.54 10.15 17.65
CA GLY A 389 -1.13 10.55 16.38
C GLY A 389 -0.18 11.38 15.52
N GLY A 390 -0.73 12.14 14.58
CA GLY A 390 0.05 12.88 13.59
C GLY A 390 -0.78 13.24 12.37
N TRP A 391 -0.09 13.39 11.24
CA TRP A 391 -0.73 13.70 9.97
C TRP A 391 0.02 13.13 8.77
N ILE A 392 -0.70 12.92 7.68
CA ILE A 392 -0.14 12.56 6.38
C ILE A 392 -0.82 13.42 5.31
N GLN A 393 -0.07 13.85 4.31
CA GLN A 393 -0.61 14.47 3.12
C GLN A 393 -0.47 13.48 1.96
N ASP A 394 -1.59 13.18 1.32
CA ASP A 394 -1.64 12.41 0.09
C ASP A 394 -2.20 13.31 -1.02
N SER A 395 -1.31 13.71 -1.94
CA SER A 395 -1.61 14.70 -2.97
C SER A 395 -2.20 15.99 -2.34
N CYS A 396 -3.51 16.22 -2.52
CA CYS A 396 -4.24 17.37 -2.01
C CYS A 396 -5.11 17.10 -0.80
N ALA A 397 -5.16 15.85 -0.33
CA ALA A 397 -5.83 15.48 0.90
C ALA A 397 -4.83 15.49 2.05
N VAL A 398 -5.19 16.16 3.16
CA VAL A 398 -4.43 16.10 4.41
C VAL A 398 -5.29 15.39 5.43
N TYR A 399 -4.79 14.27 5.94
CA TYR A 399 -5.40 13.46 6.99
C TYR A 399 -4.70 13.77 8.30
N ARG A 400 -5.44 14.01 9.38
CA ARG A 400 -4.85 14.26 10.71
C ARG A 400 -5.60 13.53 11.79
N MET A 401 -4.87 13.14 12.82
CA MET A 401 -5.41 12.54 14.04
C MET A 401 -4.58 13.03 15.23
N LEU A 402 -5.17 13.81 16.12
CA LEU A 402 -4.51 14.33 17.32
C LEU A 402 -5.44 14.26 18.52
N ALA A 403 -4.93 13.87 19.69
CA ALA A 403 -5.69 13.96 20.93
C ALA A 403 -5.40 15.27 21.68
N ALA A 404 -6.41 15.77 22.38
CA ALA A 404 -6.29 16.90 23.31
C ALA A 404 -7.21 16.68 24.52
N PRO A 405 -6.92 17.27 25.69
CA PRO A 405 -7.84 17.28 26.82
C PRO A 405 -9.21 17.82 26.41
N THR A 406 -10.28 17.30 27.00
CA THR A 406 -11.66 17.69 26.64
C THR A 406 -11.93 19.19 26.86
N ALA A 407 -11.21 19.83 27.78
CA ALA A 407 -11.31 21.26 28.06
C ALA A 407 -10.54 22.14 27.06
N ASP A 408 -9.61 21.57 26.29
CA ASP A 408 -8.76 22.32 25.38
C ASP A 408 -9.51 22.60 24.06
N PRO A 409 -9.21 23.72 23.39
CA PRO A 409 -9.76 23.98 22.08
C PRO A 409 -9.32 22.91 21.08
N ASN A 410 -10.14 22.70 20.05
CA ASN A 410 -9.82 21.75 18.99
C ASN A 410 -8.44 22.07 18.35
N PRO A 411 -7.46 21.17 18.44
CA PRO A 411 -6.12 21.39 17.90
C PRO A 411 -6.08 21.38 16.36
N LEU A 412 -7.14 20.88 15.70
CA LEU A 412 -7.27 20.77 14.24
C LEU A 412 -8.15 21.88 13.64
N PHE A 413 -8.53 22.89 14.42
CA PHE A 413 -9.47 23.91 13.94
C PHE A 413 -8.79 24.89 12.96
N LEU A 414 -8.82 24.57 11.66
CA LEU A 414 -8.28 25.45 10.62
C LEU A 414 -9.01 26.80 10.56
N GLN A 415 -10.30 26.84 10.89
CA GLN A 415 -11.18 27.98 10.61
C GLN A 415 -10.85 29.27 11.38
N ALA A 416 -10.21 29.20 12.55
CA ALA A 416 -9.96 30.39 13.37
C ALA A 416 -9.14 31.47 12.64
N ASN A 417 -8.25 31.08 11.71
CA ASN A 417 -7.34 32.01 11.02
C ASN A 417 -7.60 32.11 9.51
N VAL A 418 -8.59 31.40 8.98
CA VAL A 418 -8.87 31.37 7.53
C VAL A 418 -9.08 32.76 6.92
N PRO A 419 -9.86 33.68 7.52
CA PRO A 419 -10.06 35.02 6.99
C PRO A 419 -8.76 35.83 6.85
N GLU A 420 -7.88 35.73 7.86
CA GLU A 420 -6.61 36.45 7.88
C GLU A 420 -5.62 35.86 6.88
N MET A 421 -5.61 34.53 6.72
CA MET A 421 -4.71 33.82 5.81
C MET A 421 -5.08 33.97 4.33
N MET A 422 -6.34 34.28 3.98
CA MET A 422 -6.74 34.43 2.59
C MET A 422 -6.20 35.72 1.94
N GLY A 423 -6.28 36.84 2.63
CA GLY A 423 -6.12 38.15 1.99
C GLY A 423 -7.19 38.40 0.92
N ARG A 424 -6.83 39.07 -0.19
CA ARG A 424 -7.77 39.47 -1.24
C ARG A 424 -7.91 38.39 -2.31
N LEU A 425 -9.12 38.20 -2.83
CA LEU A 425 -9.34 37.42 -4.05
C LEU A 425 -8.84 38.20 -5.26
N LEU A 426 -7.97 37.58 -6.06
CA LEU A 426 -7.51 38.09 -7.34
C LEU A 426 -7.94 37.11 -8.44
N CYS A 427 -8.34 37.65 -9.58
CA CYS A 427 -8.70 36.88 -10.76
C CYS A 427 -8.05 37.50 -12.00
N ARG A 428 -7.59 36.67 -12.92
CA ARG A 428 -7.07 37.06 -14.23
C ARG A 428 -7.61 36.12 -15.30
N GLU A 429 -7.59 36.56 -16.55
CA GLU A 429 -7.89 35.67 -17.67
C GLU A 429 -6.95 34.46 -17.60
N THR A 430 -7.51 33.26 -17.78
CA THR A 430 -6.73 32.03 -17.77
C THR A 430 -5.77 32.05 -18.94
N ASP A 431 -4.48 31.84 -18.68
CA ASP A 431 -3.48 31.79 -19.73
C ASP A 431 -3.61 30.50 -20.54
N THR A 432 -4.13 30.63 -21.77
CA THR A 432 -4.29 29.50 -22.71
C THR A 432 -3.21 29.48 -23.79
N SER A 433 -2.18 30.34 -23.70
CA SER A 433 -1.16 30.48 -24.74
C SER A 433 -0.43 29.17 -25.06
N GLY A 434 -0.23 28.30 -24.06
CA GLY A 434 0.35 26.97 -24.23
C GLY A 434 -0.61 25.87 -24.69
N LEU A 435 -1.92 26.12 -24.69
CA LEU A 435 -2.97 25.13 -25.02
C LEU A 435 -3.62 25.39 -26.40
N GLY A 436 -3.36 26.55 -26.99
CA GLY A 436 -3.93 26.98 -28.26
C GLY A 436 -5.27 27.72 -28.11
N ALA A 437 -5.65 28.44 -29.16
CA ALA A 437 -6.81 29.34 -29.16
C ALA A 437 -8.17 28.64 -28.96
N ASN A 438 -8.23 27.31 -29.18
CA ASN A 438 -9.44 26.50 -29.04
C ASN A 438 -9.47 25.69 -27.75
N SER A 439 -8.67 26.05 -26.74
CA SER A 439 -8.71 25.38 -25.43
C SER A 439 -10.07 25.57 -24.77
N ASP A 440 -10.56 24.54 -24.06
CA ASP A 440 -11.75 24.64 -23.21
C ASP A 440 -11.61 25.67 -22.07
N LEU A 441 -10.39 26.16 -21.84
CA LEU A 441 -10.10 27.25 -20.90
C LEU A 441 -10.16 28.64 -21.55
N ALA A 442 -10.47 28.74 -22.84
CA ALA A 442 -10.68 30.03 -23.49
C ALA A 442 -11.95 30.67 -22.92
N GLY A 443 -11.86 31.94 -22.50
CA GLY A 443 -12.98 32.63 -21.84
C GLY A 443 -13.20 32.19 -20.39
N THR A 444 -12.16 31.71 -19.71
CA THR A 444 -12.19 31.46 -18.26
C THR A 444 -11.27 32.41 -17.51
N CYS A 445 -11.45 32.46 -16.19
CA CYS A 445 -10.66 33.23 -15.25
C CYS A 445 -10.02 32.31 -14.23
N THR A 446 -8.71 32.43 -14.06
CA THR A 446 -8.00 31.79 -12.96
C THR A 446 -7.98 32.75 -11.77
N CYS A 447 -8.53 32.29 -10.64
CA CYS A 447 -8.61 33.06 -9.41
C CYS A 447 -7.79 32.42 -8.30
N TRP A 448 -7.31 33.23 -7.36
CA TRP A 448 -6.61 32.81 -6.15
C TRP A 448 -6.74 33.86 -5.04
N TYR A 449 -6.48 33.45 -3.81
CA TYR A 449 -6.38 34.35 -2.67
C TYR A 449 -4.93 34.81 -2.49
N THR A 450 -4.67 36.09 -2.21
CA THR A 450 -3.29 36.62 -2.13
C THR A 450 -2.43 35.95 -1.07
N GLY A 451 -3.03 35.44 0.02
CA GLY A 451 -2.31 34.70 1.04
C GLY A 451 -2.19 33.20 0.77
N MET A 452 -2.82 32.70 -0.31
CA MET A 452 -2.70 31.32 -0.81
C MET A 452 -2.58 31.32 -2.34
N PRO A 453 -1.51 31.91 -2.91
CA PRO A 453 -1.40 32.12 -4.35
C PRO A 453 -1.24 30.82 -5.15
N THR A 454 -0.91 29.71 -4.49
CA THR A 454 -0.75 28.39 -5.13
C THR A 454 -2.04 27.57 -5.13
N VAL A 455 -3.11 28.06 -4.49
CA VAL A 455 -4.44 27.44 -4.52
C VAL A 455 -5.28 28.22 -5.51
N THR A 456 -5.41 27.68 -6.72
CA THR A 456 -6.08 28.34 -7.84
C THR A 456 -7.36 27.60 -8.23
N GLU A 457 -8.33 28.32 -8.76
CA GLU A 457 -9.53 27.73 -9.35
C GLU A 457 -9.91 28.47 -10.63
N VAL A 458 -10.50 27.73 -11.57
CA VAL A 458 -10.93 28.26 -12.86
C VAL A 458 -12.43 28.48 -12.86
N PHE A 459 -12.84 29.69 -13.21
CA PHE A 459 -14.23 30.11 -13.30
C PHE A 459 -14.55 30.55 -14.72
N VAL A 460 -15.79 30.38 -15.16
CA VAL A 460 -16.26 30.98 -16.42
C VAL A 460 -16.15 32.51 -16.32
N GLN A 461 -15.57 33.16 -17.33
CA GLN A 461 -15.42 34.61 -17.36
C GLN A 461 -16.80 35.28 -17.40
N PRO A 462 -17.13 36.16 -16.43
CA PRO A 462 -18.39 36.88 -16.48
C PRO A 462 -18.35 37.97 -17.55
N PHE A 463 -19.52 38.47 -17.94
CA PHE A 463 -19.62 39.63 -18.82
C PHE A 463 -18.91 40.84 -18.18
N GLY A 464 -17.92 41.41 -18.87
CA GLY A 464 -17.05 42.47 -18.34
C GLY A 464 -15.70 42.00 -17.78
N GLY A 465 -15.38 40.70 -17.88
CA GLY A 465 -14.06 40.15 -17.59
C GLY A 465 -13.84 39.71 -16.14
N CYS A 466 -12.64 39.22 -15.84
CA CYS A 466 -12.36 38.51 -14.59
C CYS A 466 -12.48 39.34 -13.31
N GLY A 467 -12.46 40.68 -13.42
CA GLY A 467 -12.69 41.57 -12.28
C GLY A 467 -14.10 41.52 -11.69
N GLY A 468 -15.06 40.92 -12.42
CA GLY A 468 -16.44 40.77 -11.96
C GLY A 468 -16.69 39.59 -11.00
N ILE A 469 -15.70 38.71 -10.81
CA ILE A 469 -15.86 37.52 -9.97
C ILE A 469 -15.85 37.92 -8.49
N LYS A 470 -16.95 37.66 -7.80
CA LYS A 470 -17.10 37.81 -6.36
C LYS A 470 -17.49 36.47 -5.76
N VAL A 471 -16.65 35.91 -4.90
CA VAL A 471 -17.04 34.76 -4.08
C VAL A 471 -17.95 35.33 -2.99
N LYS A 472 -19.26 35.03 -3.06
CA LYS A 472 -20.16 35.31 -1.94
C LYS A 472 -19.72 34.44 -0.78
N GLN A 473 -18.93 35.00 0.13
CA GLN A 473 -18.82 34.43 1.47
C GLN A 473 -20.21 34.53 2.07
N ASP A 474 -20.83 33.41 2.41
CA ASP A 474 -22.08 33.40 3.18
C ASP A 474 -21.68 33.61 4.66
N PRO A 475 -21.88 34.82 5.23
CA PRO A 475 -21.45 35.12 6.59
C PRO A 475 -22.27 34.34 7.65
N LYS A 476 -23.30 33.59 7.25
CA LYS A 476 -24.20 32.86 8.15
C LYS A 476 -23.86 31.37 8.34
N ARG A 477 -22.74 30.88 7.81
CA ARG A 477 -22.23 29.52 8.08
C ARG A 477 -20.99 29.50 8.96
N ASN A 478 -20.83 30.52 9.82
CA ASN A 478 -19.86 30.57 10.89
C ASN A 478 -20.36 29.84 12.14
#